data_AF-A0A165XVY8-F1
#
_entry.id   AF-A0A165XVY8-F1
#
_cell.length_a   1.000
_cell.length_b   1.000
_cell.length_c   1.000
_cell.angle_alpha   90.00
_cell.angle_beta   90.00
_cell.angle_gamma   90.00
#
_symmetry.space_group_name_H-M   'P 1'
#
loop_
_entity.id
_entity.type
_entity.pdbx_description
1 polymer ?
#
loop_
_entity_poly.entity_id
_entity_poly.type
_entity_poly.pdbx_seq_one_letter_code
_entity_poly.pdbx_strand_id
1 'polypeptide(L)'
;MAASYITDGLWTKAAVHLIVKILNNKWVLRVHPRLSPSILFVSSKLCIKLTGFATLAQADAMRFVAEHTSIPVPKVYCSFEHKGLVYILMERLPGRMLIDGWLARSEESKARILAQLKGMIQELRSIPPPDNVAGVCNVNGGPIFDMRLPDKLYWGPFATIYDFHRELRNGTEAFHTNSPGQERFPDMARLIAFHDQAGFRPVFTHGDLSSLNILADGDKVTGIIDWETAGWMPPYWEYATAWHVNPSNPFWREEVDGFLEPMVHELDMEKIRRRYFGEFGIDM
;
A
#
# COMPACT_ATOMS: atom_id res chain seq x y z
N MET A 1 -19.27 11.57 -6.69
CA MET A 1 -20.31 11.33 -5.67
C MET A 1 -19.59 11.20 -4.34
N ALA A 2 -20.00 11.94 -3.30
CA ALA A 2 -19.40 11.81 -1.98
C ALA A 2 -19.56 10.36 -1.51
N ALA A 3 -18.45 9.70 -1.19
CA ALA A 3 -18.49 8.39 -0.55
C ALA A 3 -19.42 8.52 0.66
N SER A 4 -20.57 7.85 0.62
CA SER A 4 -21.47 7.80 1.76
C SER A 4 -20.75 6.97 2.81
N TYR A 5 -19.96 7.62 3.64
CA TYR A 5 -19.43 7.02 4.86
C TYR A 5 -20.62 6.38 5.54
N ILE A 6 -20.52 5.11 5.92
CA ILE A 6 -21.47 4.55 6.88
C ILE A 6 -21.40 5.46 8.09
N THR A 7 -22.38 6.35 8.19
CA THR A 7 -22.65 7.18 9.34
C THR A 7 -23.17 6.23 10.40
N ASP A 8 -22.25 5.47 10.96
CA ASP A 8 -22.49 4.67 12.14
C ASP A 8 -22.91 5.65 13.22
N GLY A 9 -24.12 5.45 13.70
CA GLY A 9 -24.81 6.38 14.59
C GLY A 9 -23.93 6.78 15.76
N LEU A 10 -24.24 7.93 16.36
CA LEU A 10 -23.52 8.50 17.50
C LEU A 10 -23.10 7.44 18.55
N TRP A 11 -23.96 6.45 18.78
CA TRP A 11 -23.73 5.32 19.69
C TRP A 11 -22.57 4.39 19.28
N THR A 12 -22.45 4.03 18.01
CA THR A 12 -21.35 3.17 17.54
C THR A 12 -20.01 3.89 17.68
N LYS A 13 -19.95 5.17 17.30
CA LYS A 13 -18.74 5.99 17.49
C LYS A 13 -18.37 6.12 18.97
N ALA A 14 -19.36 6.35 19.84
CA ALA A 14 -19.15 6.42 21.28
C ALA A 14 -18.66 5.08 21.86
N ALA A 15 -19.22 3.96 21.41
CA ALA A 15 -18.81 2.61 21.82
C ALA A 15 -17.38 2.29 21.37
N VAL A 16 -17.04 2.54 20.10
CA VAL A 16 -15.67 2.37 19.58
C VAL A 16 -14.69 3.22 20.40
N HIS A 17 -15.00 4.49 20.63
CA HIS A 17 -14.15 5.38 21.40
C HIS A 17 -13.96 4.90 22.85
N LEU A 18 -15.01 4.38 23.49
CA LEU A 18 -14.94 3.82 24.83
C LEU A 18 -14.07 2.55 24.88
N ILE A 19 -14.23 1.65 23.92
CA ILE A 19 -13.43 0.43 23.79
C ILE A 19 -11.94 0.79 23.64
N VAL A 20 -11.62 1.74 22.77
CA VAL A 20 -10.25 2.23 22.61
C VAL A 20 -9.69 2.76 23.93
N LYS A 21 -10.44 3.60 24.66
CA LYS A 21 -9.99 4.13 25.95
C LYS A 21 -9.71 3.03 26.98
N ILE A 22 -10.51 1.96 26.98
CA ILE A 22 -10.32 0.82 27.87
C ILE A 22 -9.08 0.03 27.48
N LEU A 23 -8.96 -0.34 26.20
CA LEU A 23 -7.88 -1.20 25.72
C LEU A 23 -6.52 -0.50 25.67
N ASN A 24 -6.50 0.82 25.41
CA ASN A 24 -5.30 1.64 25.41
C ASN A 24 -4.93 2.16 26.81
N ASN A 25 -5.57 1.65 27.86
CA ASN A 25 -5.23 1.97 29.24
C ASN A 25 -3.87 1.34 29.61
N LYS A 26 -2.98 2.12 30.23
CA LYS A 26 -1.63 1.69 30.63
C LYS A 26 -1.63 0.42 31.48
N TRP A 27 -2.66 0.17 32.28
CA TRP A 27 -2.77 -1.04 33.08
C TRP A 27 -3.12 -2.26 32.22
N VAL A 28 -3.98 -2.10 31.21
CA VAL A 28 -4.34 -3.16 30.26
C VAL A 28 -3.14 -3.52 29.37
N LEU A 29 -2.43 -2.53 28.86
CA LEU A 29 -1.23 -2.75 28.04
C LEU A 29 -0.10 -3.46 28.82
N ARG A 30 0.01 -3.23 30.13
CA ARG A 30 0.97 -3.95 30.99
C ARG A 30 0.66 -5.44 31.15
N VAL A 31 -0.63 -5.80 31.15
CA VAL A 31 -1.07 -7.20 31.30
C VAL A 31 -1.15 -7.90 29.93
N HIS A 32 -1.31 -7.13 28.84
CA HIS A 32 -1.39 -7.62 27.47
C HIS A 32 -0.37 -6.93 26.55
N PRO A 33 0.94 -7.22 26.70
CA PRO A 33 2.02 -6.56 25.96
C PRO A 33 2.03 -6.83 24.44
N ARG A 34 1.14 -7.70 23.93
CA ARG A 34 0.97 -7.98 22.49
C ARG A 34 -0.02 -7.03 21.80
N LEU A 35 -0.65 -6.10 22.54
CA LEU A 35 -1.54 -5.10 21.95
C LEU A 35 -0.70 -4.02 21.27
N SER A 36 -0.84 -3.90 19.95
CA SER A 36 -0.30 -2.76 19.21
C SER A 36 -1.14 -1.52 19.55
N PRO A 37 -0.54 -0.36 19.84
CA PRO A 37 -1.29 0.88 20.06
C PRO A 37 -2.08 1.30 18.81
N SER A 38 -1.69 0.81 17.63
CA SER A 38 -2.34 1.11 16.34
C SER A 38 -3.39 0.08 15.93
N ILE A 39 -3.39 -1.15 16.49
CA ILE A 39 -4.37 -2.20 16.19
C ILE A 39 -4.84 -2.86 17.49
N LEU A 40 -6.10 -2.67 17.84
CA LEU A 40 -6.72 -3.23 19.04
C LEU A 40 -7.64 -4.40 18.67
N PHE A 41 -7.30 -5.60 19.12
CA PHE A 41 -8.15 -6.78 18.93
C PHE A 41 -9.29 -6.79 19.95
N VAL A 42 -10.51 -6.61 19.47
CA VAL A 42 -11.72 -6.55 20.31
C VAL A 42 -12.24 -7.98 20.57
N SER A 43 -12.15 -8.86 19.57
CA SER A 43 -12.55 -10.26 19.70
C SER A 43 -11.78 -11.15 18.70
N SER A 44 -12.19 -12.41 18.55
CA SER A 44 -11.71 -13.29 17.48
C SER A 44 -12.16 -12.86 16.08
N LYS A 45 -13.18 -11.98 15.97
CA LYS A 45 -13.77 -11.54 14.69
C LYS A 45 -13.66 -10.04 14.42
N LEU A 46 -13.24 -9.24 15.40
CA LEU A 46 -13.24 -7.78 15.30
C LEU A 46 -11.93 -7.18 15.80
N CYS A 47 -11.47 -6.15 15.08
CA CYS A 47 -10.37 -5.29 15.51
C CYS A 47 -10.67 -3.82 15.18
N ILE A 48 -9.96 -2.91 15.85
CA ILE A 48 -10.01 -1.48 15.62
C ILE A 48 -8.61 -1.02 15.24
N LYS A 49 -8.45 -0.42 14.05
CA LYS A 49 -7.23 0.31 13.67
C LYS A 49 -7.34 1.77 14.09
N LEU A 50 -6.25 2.29 14.64
CA LEU A 50 -6.03 3.69 14.96
C LEU A 50 -4.81 4.19 14.20
N THR A 51 -4.98 5.30 13.49
CA THR A 51 -3.88 5.94 12.77
C THR A 51 -4.04 7.46 12.82
N GLY A 52 -2.93 8.16 13.06
CA GLY A 52 -2.84 9.62 12.92
C GLY A 52 -2.31 10.04 11.55
N PHE A 53 -1.96 9.08 10.69
CA PHE A 53 -1.26 9.34 9.44
C PHE A 53 -2.12 9.04 8.21
N ALA A 54 -3.18 8.24 8.32
CA ALA A 54 -4.01 7.88 7.17
C ALA A 54 -5.32 8.65 7.14
N THR A 55 -5.84 8.87 5.93
CA THR A 55 -7.21 9.36 5.71
C THR A 55 -8.20 8.21 5.81
N LEU A 56 -9.51 8.52 5.75
CA LEU A 56 -10.56 7.52 5.58
C LEU A 56 -10.42 6.69 4.29
N ALA A 57 -9.50 7.05 3.38
CA ALA A 57 -9.24 6.34 2.13
C ALA A 57 -8.86 4.87 2.34
N GLN A 58 -8.20 4.50 3.45
CA GLN A 58 -7.93 3.08 3.74
C GLN A 58 -9.23 2.27 3.84
N ALA A 59 -10.23 2.80 4.55
CA ALA A 59 -11.53 2.15 4.70
C ALA A 59 -12.26 2.06 3.35
N ASP A 60 -12.18 3.12 2.55
CA ASP A 60 -12.80 3.17 1.24
C ASP A 60 -12.12 2.22 0.25
N ALA A 61 -10.80 2.06 0.33
CA ALA A 61 -10.04 1.12 -0.49
C ALA A 61 -10.45 -0.33 -0.21
N MET A 62 -10.59 -0.72 1.06
CA MET A 62 -11.09 -2.05 1.41
C MET A 62 -12.51 -2.30 0.90
N ARG A 63 -13.41 -1.30 0.98
CA ARG A 63 -14.77 -1.43 0.42
C ARG A 63 -14.72 -1.58 -1.10
N PHE A 64 -13.96 -0.73 -1.77
CA PHE A 64 -13.80 -0.75 -3.21
C PHE A 64 -13.30 -2.12 -3.70
N VAL A 65 -12.26 -2.66 -3.08
CA VAL A 65 -11.70 -3.98 -3.45
C VAL A 65 -12.73 -5.09 -3.22
N ALA A 66 -13.44 -5.08 -2.09
CA ALA A 66 -14.48 -6.07 -1.80
C ALA A 66 -15.66 -6.03 -2.79
N GLU A 67 -15.96 -4.85 -3.34
CA GLU A 67 -17.04 -4.66 -4.33
C GLU A 67 -16.65 -5.12 -5.73
N HIS A 68 -15.36 -5.07 -6.08
CA HIS A 68 -14.88 -5.28 -7.45
C HIS A 68 -14.09 -6.59 -7.65
N THR A 69 -13.76 -7.30 -6.58
CA THR A 69 -12.93 -8.52 -6.65
C THR A 69 -13.39 -9.58 -5.66
N SER A 70 -12.84 -10.80 -5.77
CA SER A 70 -13.00 -11.85 -4.77
C SER A 70 -11.90 -11.85 -3.69
N ILE A 71 -11.02 -10.85 -3.70
CA ILE A 71 -9.89 -10.74 -2.77
C ILE A 71 -10.44 -10.63 -1.34
N PRO A 72 -10.00 -11.49 -0.41
CA PRO A 72 -10.41 -11.38 0.98
C PRO A 72 -9.77 -10.14 1.60
N VAL A 73 -10.60 -9.15 1.92
CA VAL A 73 -10.20 -7.92 2.63
C VAL A 73 -11.08 -7.73 3.87
N PRO A 74 -10.60 -7.04 4.92
CA PRO A 74 -11.40 -6.81 6.11
C PRO A 74 -12.70 -6.07 5.79
N LYS A 75 -13.85 -6.63 6.19
CA LYS A 75 -15.11 -5.90 6.13
C LYS A 75 -15.06 -4.69 7.07
N VAL A 76 -15.24 -3.49 6.53
CA VAL A 76 -15.32 -2.27 7.33
C VAL A 76 -16.73 -2.10 7.89
N TYR A 77 -16.84 -2.08 9.22
CA TYR A 77 -18.09 -1.79 9.91
C TYR A 77 -18.24 -0.28 10.14
N CYS A 78 -17.21 0.36 10.67
CA CYS A 78 -17.19 1.77 11.02
C CYS A 78 -15.89 2.43 10.57
N SER A 79 -15.95 3.64 10.02
CA SER A 79 -14.76 4.49 9.90
C SER A 79 -15.09 5.95 10.19
N PHE A 80 -14.30 6.61 11.06
CA PHE A 80 -14.49 8.02 11.38
C PHE A 80 -13.22 8.68 11.90
N GLU A 81 -13.16 10.00 11.76
CA GLU A 81 -12.13 10.82 12.38
C GLU A 81 -12.63 11.40 13.72
N HIS A 82 -11.77 11.39 14.72
CA HIS A 82 -12.00 12.10 15.98
C HIS A 82 -10.69 12.64 16.54
N LYS A 83 -10.59 13.97 16.68
CA LYS A 83 -9.41 14.68 17.19
C LYS A 83 -8.12 14.35 16.42
N GLY A 84 -8.19 14.32 15.09
CA GLY A 84 -7.03 14.04 14.22
C GLY A 84 -6.58 12.59 14.19
N LEU A 85 -7.36 11.66 14.78
CA LEU A 85 -7.13 10.23 14.67
C LEU A 85 -8.26 9.60 13.86
N VAL A 86 -7.89 8.75 12.92
CA VAL A 86 -8.83 7.90 12.18
C VAL A 86 -9.01 6.58 12.93
N TYR A 87 -10.27 6.22 13.12
CA TYR A 87 -10.72 4.99 13.74
C TYR A 87 -11.37 4.13 12.66
N ILE A 88 -10.95 2.88 12.54
CA ILE A 88 -11.55 1.91 11.62
C ILE A 88 -11.91 0.66 12.43
N LEU A 89 -13.21 0.42 12.65
CA LEU A 89 -13.72 -0.85 13.18
C LEU A 89 -13.93 -1.78 11.99
N MET A 90 -13.25 -2.92 11.99
CA MET A 90 -13.27 -3.86 10.88
C MET A 90 -13.22 -5.31 11.35
N GLU A 91 -13.49 -6.19 10.40
CA GLU A 91 -13.35 -7.63 10.58
C GLU A 91 -11.89 -8.02 10.85
N ARG A 92 -11.70 -8.91 11.81
CA ARG A 92 -10.44 -9.60 12.01
C ARG A 92 -10.44 -10.88 11.18
N LEU A 93 -9.72 -10.86 10.08
CA LEU A 93 -9.57 -12.02 9.22
C LEU A 93 -8.79 -13.14 9.94
N PRO A 94 -9.10 -14.42 9.66
CA PRO A 94 -8.37 -15.56 10.21
C PRO A 94 -6.99 -15.72 9.57
N GLY A 95 -6.15 -16.57 10.16
CA GLY A 95 -4.81 -16.85 9.65
C GLY A 95 -3.71 -16.08 10.36
N ARG A 96 -2.47 -16.29 9.90
CA ARG A 96 -1.25 -15.61 10.36
C ARG A 96 -0.61 -14.88 9.21
N MET A 97 0.16 -13.84 9.53
CA MET A 97 0.94 -13.13 8.51
C MET A 97 1.94 -14.11 7.87
N LEU A 98 2.18 -13.99 6.57
CA LEU A 98 3.12 -14.89 5.89
C LEU A 98 4.53 -14.80 6.48
N ILE A 99 4.94 -13.64 6.99
CA ILE A 99 6.23 -13.50 7.70
C ILE A 99 6.41 -14.54 8.83
N ASP A 100 5.30 -14.96 9.46
CA ASP A 100 5.31 -15.96 10.52
C ASP A 100 5.52 -17.36 9.93
N GLY A 101 6.79 -17.72 9.75
CA GLY A 101 7.20 -19.06 9.37
C GLY A 101 7.32 -19.32 7.87
N TRP A 102 7.29 -18.28 7.01
CA TRP A 102 7.51 -18.43 5.55
C TRP A 102 8.73 -19.30 5.21
N LEU A 103 9.87 -19.00 5.84
CA LEU A 103 11.15 -19.69 5.59
C LEU A 103 11.13 -21.17 5.98
N ALA A 104 10.20 -21.59 6.84
CA ALA A 104 10.07 -22.99 7.26
C ALA A 104 9.08 -23.78 6.39
N ARG A 105 8.40 -23.13 5.43
CA ARG A 105 7.44 -23.79 4.53
C ARG A 105 8.18 -24.56 3.44
N SER A 106 7.57 -25.64 2.97
CA SER A 106 8.06 -26.34 1.77
C SER A 106 7.84 -25.50 0.52
N GLU A 107 8.61 -25.77 -0.53
CA GLU A 107 8.49 -25.06 -1.81
C GLU A 107 7.11 -25.26 -2.45
N GLU A 108 6.50 -26.44 -2.31
CA GLU A 108 5.15 -26.70 -2.82
C GLU A 108 4.11 -25.87 -2.06
N SER A 109 4.32 -25.67 -0.76
CA SER A 109 3.46 -24.86 0.09
C SER A 109 3.54 -23.38 -0.27
N LYS A 110 4.77 -22.86 -0.48
CA LYS A 110 5.00 -21.51 -1.00
C LYS A 110 4.33 -21.33 -2.36
N ALA A 111 4.59 -22.24 -3.31
CA ALA A 111 4.03 -22.18 -4.66
C ALA A 111 2.49 -22.11 -4.69
N ARG A 112 1.80 -22.86 -3.80
CA ARG A 112 0.33 -22.79 -3.67
C ARG A 112 -0.15 -21.40 -3.21
N ILE A 113 0.57 -20.77 -2.29
CA ILE A 113 0.25 -19.42 -1.82
C ILE A 113 0.52 -18.39 -2.92
N LEU A 114 1.69 -18.44 -3.56
CA LEU A 114 2.06 -17.50 -4.61
C LEU A 114 1.08 -17.57 -5.81
N ALA A 115 0.61 -18.78 -6.17
CA ALA A 115 -0.39 -18.94 -7.21
C ALA A 115 -1.73 -18.28 -6.87
N GLN A 116 -2.17 -18.34 -5.60
CA GLN A 116 -3.36 -17.62 -5.14
C GLN A 116 -3.15 -16.11 -5.22
N LEU A 117 -2.01 -15.62 -4.74
CA LEU A 117 -1.67 -14.19 -4.82
C LEU A 117 -1.65 -13.69 -6.26
N LYS A 118 -1.09 -14.48 -7.19
CA LYS A 118 -1.10 -14.15 -8.62
C LYS A 118 -2.53 -13.95 -9.15
N GLY A 119 -3.44 -14.85 -8.82
CA GLY A 119 -4.86 -14.73 -9.19
C GLY A 119 -5.51 -13.48 -8.60
N MET A 120 -5.28 -13.22 -7.30
CA MET A 120 -5.80 -12.05 -6.61
C MET A 120 -5.30 -10.74 -7.24
N ILE A 121 -4.02 -10.66 -7.61
CA ILE A 121 -3.49 -9.46 -8.27
C ILE A 121 -4.04 -9.33 -9.69
N GLN A 122 -4.21 -10.42 -10.44
CA GLN A 122 -4.86 -10.36 -11.74
C GLN A 122 -6.29 -9.79 -11.65
N GLU A 123 -7.06 -10.19 -10.64
CA GLU A 123 -8.38 -9.59 -10.36
C GLU A 123 -8.24 -8.09 -10.06
N LEU A 124 -7.32 -7.69 -9.18
CA LEU A 124 -7.09 -6.29 -8.84
C LEU A 124 -6.72 -5.44 -10.07
N ARG A 125 -5.88 -5.98 -10.95
CA ARG A 125 -5.47 -5.32 -12.21
C ARG A 125 -6.57 -5.28 -13.25
N SER A 126 -7.58 -6.13 -13.14
CA SER A 126 -8.72 -6.13 -14.07
C SER A 126 -9.69 -4.97 -13.82
N ILE A 127 -9.60 -4.29 -12.67
CA ILE A 127 -10.45 -3.15 -12.33
C ILE A 127 -10.08 -1.96 -13.22
N PRO A 128 -11.00 -1.47 -14.09
CA PRO A 128 -10.70 -0.33 -14.94
C PRO A 128 -10.65 0.97 -14.11
N PRO A 129 -9.74 1.90 -14.42
CA PRO A 129 -9.77 3.23 -13.83
C PRO A 129 -11.07 3.95 -14.20
N PRO A 130 -11.68 4.74 -13.29
CA PRO A 130 -12.79 5.62 -13.64
C PRO A 130 -12.39 6.58 -14.76
N ASP A 131 -13.35 6.99 -15.60
CA ASP A 131 -13.09 7.86 -16.77
C ASP A 131 -12.40 9.19 -16.43
N ASN A 132 -12.60 9.68 -15.20
CA ASN A 132 -12.01 10.92 -14.70
C ASN A 132 -10.62 10.72 -14.07
N VAL A 133 -10.06 9.51 -14.09
CA VAL A 133 -8.75 9.17 -13.53
C VAL A 133 -7.76 8.93 -14.66
N ALA A 134 -6.99 9.97 -15.00
CA ALA A 134 -5.92 9.92 -15.99
C ALA A 134 -4.50 9.85 -15.38
N GLY A 135 -4.39 10.06 -14.07
CA GLY A 135 -3.11 10.13 -13.35
C GLY A 135 -3.13 9.38 -12.03
N VAL A 136 -2.39 9.89 -11.06
CA VAL A 136 -2.16 9.23 -9.77
C VAL A 136 -3.05 9.80 -8.69
N CYS A 137 -3.85 8.95 -8.05
CA CYS A 137 -4.72 9.35 -6.95
C CYS A 137 -5.10 8.15 -6.07
N ASN A 138 -5.57 8.40 -4.85
CA ASN A 138 -6.18 7.35 -4.03
C ASN A 138 -7.52 6.88 -4.63
N VAL A 139 -8.13 5.87 -3.99
CA VAL A 139 -9.41 5.28 -4.42
C VAL A 139 -10.56 6.30 -4.60
N ASN A 140 -10.54 7.41 -3.86
CA ASN A 140 -11.57 8.46 -3.91
C ASN A 140 -11.21 9.63 -4.84
N GLY A 141 -10.10 9.54 -5.59
CA GLY A 141 -9.61 10.65 -6.42
C GLY A 141 -8.80 11.71 -5.66
N GLY A 142 -8.48 11.47 -4.38
CA GLY A 142 -7.67 12.37 -3.55
C GLY A 142 -6.17 12.04 -3.55
N PRO A 143 -5.38 12.69 -2.67
CA PRO A 143 -3.95 12.42 -2.54
C PRO A 143 -3.67 10.98 -2.11
N ILE A 144 -2.63 10.37 -2.66
CA ILE A 144 -2.11 9.09 -2.16
C ILE A 144 -1.35 9.32 -0.85
N PHE A 145 -1.29 8.29 -0.02
CA PHE A 145 -0.48 8.26 1.19
C PHE A 145 0.61 7.19 1.02
N ASP A 146 1.87 7.54 1.27
CA ASP A 146 2.97 6.58 1.33
C ASP A 146 4.14 7.18 2.09
N MET A 147 4.46 6.61 3.26
CA MET A 147 5.57 7.08 4.10
C MET A 147 6.96 6.81 3.51
N ARG A 148 7.05 6.05 2.41
CA ARG A 148 8.32 5.76 1.72
C ARG A 148 8.61 6.81 0.64
N LEU A 149 7.66 7.71 0.34
CA LEU A 149 7.87 8.84 -0.56
C LEU A 149 8.55 10.01 0.19
N PRO A 150 9.36 10.81 -0.52
CA PRO A 150 10.17 11.83 0.12
C PRO A 150 9.37 13.05 0.60
N ASP A 151 9.88 13.71 1.64
CA ASP A 151 9.56 15.04 2.18
C ASP A 151 8.12 15.29 2.67
N LYS A 152 7.16 14.42 2.33
CA LYS A 152 5.75 14.54 2.72
C LYS A 152 5.03 13.20 2.66
N LEU A 153 4.07 13.03 3.58
CA LEU A 153 3.23 11.82 3.69
C LEU A 153 2.16 11.70 2.61
N TYR A 154 1.72 12.83 2.04
CA TYR A 154 0.62 12.90 1.09
C TYR A 154 1.06 13.50 -0.24
N TRP A 155 0.72 12.81 -1.32
CA TRP A 155 1.15 13.15 -2.67
C TRP A 155 -0.05 13.25 -3.62
N GLY A 156 -0.09 14.32 -4.43
CA GLY A 156 -1.14 14.52 -5.42
C GLY A 156 -2.48 15.00 -4.81
N PRO A 157 -3.63 14.68 -5.46
CA PRO A 157 -3.74 13.86 -6.66
C PRO A 157 -3.03 14.52 -7.86
N PHE A 158 -2.55 13.72 -8.80
CA PHE A 158 -1.89 14.17 -10.01
C PHE A 158 -2.79 13.92 -11.22
N ALA A 159 -2.94 14.93 -12.07
CA ALA A 159 -3.76 14.83 -13.27
C ALA A 159 -3.23 13.79 -14.27
N THR A 160 -1.91 13.61 -14.31
CA THR A 160 -1.23 12.64 -15.18
C THR A 160 -0.17 11.86 -14.41
N ILE A 161 0.21 10.68 -14.94
CA ILE A 161 1.37 9.93 -14.43
C ILE A 161 2.67 10.72 -14.63
N TYR A 162 2.77 11.52 -15.69
CA TYR A 162 3.92 12.41 -15.90
C TYR A 162 4.08 13.43 -14.77
N ASP A 163 3.00 14.07 -14.31
CA ASP A 163 3.06 15.01 -13.19
C ASP A 163 3.54 14.34 -11.89
N PHE A 164 3.10 13.11 -11.64
CA PHE A 164 3.59 12.31 -10.51
C PHE A 164 5.09 12.00 -10.66
N HIS A 165 5.52 11.54 -11.83
CA HIS A 165 6.93 11.26 -12.10
C HIS A 165 7.81 12.52 -12.01
N ARG A 166 7.33 13.68 -12.47
CA ARG A 166 8.04 14.96 -12.37
C ARG A 166 8.25 15.33 -10.91
N GLU A 167 7.21 15.20 -10.09
CA GLU A 167 7.30 15.44 -8.64
C GLU A 167 8.26 14.45 -7.97
N LEU A 168 8.24 13.17 -8.35
CA LEU A 168 9.16 12.14 -7.84
C LEU A 168 10.65 12.44 -8.09
N ARG A 169 10.95 13.30 -9.07
CA ARG A 169 12.29 13.79 -9.38
C ARG A 169 12.51 15.24 -8.96
N ASN A 170 11.68 15.75 -8.04
CA ASN A 170 11.73 17.12 -7.54
C ASN A 170 11.76 18.18 -8.67
N GLY A 171 10.99 17.96 -9.74
CA GLY A 171 10.95 18.85 -10.91
C GLY A 171 12.18 18.78 -11.82
N THR A 172 13.08 17.81 -11.65
CA THR A 172 14.26 17.64 -12.50
C THR A 172 13.86 17.19 -13.91
N GLU A 173 13.97 18.11 -14.86
CA GLU A 173 13.73 17.88 -16.29
C GLU A 173 15.01 17.46 -17.02
N ALA A 174 14.84 17.01 -18.26
CA ALA A 174 15.96 16.63 -19.12
C ALA A 174 16.93 17.80 -19.30
N PHE A 175 18.23 17.52 -19.17
CA PHE A 175 19.25 18.47 -19.59
C PHE A 175 19.11 18.72 -21.10
N HIS A 176 19.20 19.98 -21.53
CA HIS A 176 19.32 20.27 -22.96
C HIS A 176 20.48 19.48 -23.54
N THR A 177 20.28 18.90 -24.73
CA THR A 177 21.32 18.20 -25.49
C THR A 177 22.56 19.11 -25.55
N ASN A 178 23.70 18.61 -25.07
CA ASN A 178 24.99 19.31 -24.88
C ASN A 178 25.27 19.96 -23.50
N SER A 179 24.47 19.66 -22.46
CA SER A 179 24.82 20.09 -21.10
C SER A 179 25.88 19.17 -20.48
N PRO A 180 26.95 19.69 -19.83
CA PRO A 180 27.98 18.88 -19.17
C PRO A 180 27.45 17.89 -18.11
N GLY A 181 26.26 18.15 -17.56
CA GLY A 181 25.60 17.29 -16.59
C GLY A 181 25.15 15.92 -17.14
N GLN A 182 24.88 15.81 -18.45
CA GLN A 182 24.39 14.57 -19.06
C GLN A 182 25.48 13.48 -19.10
N GLU A 183 26.72 13.85 -19.45
CA GLU A 183 27.88 12.92 -19.39
C GLU A 183 28.23 12.56 -17.94
N ARG A 184 27.96 13.47 -17.00
CA ARG A 184 28.28 13.26 -15.58
C ARG A 184 27.31 12.31 -14.88
N PHE A 185 26.06 12.23 -15.32
CA PHE A 185 25.01 11.41 -14.69
C PHE A 185 24.13 10.66 -15.72
N PRO A 186 24.68 9.66 -16.44
CA PRO A 186 23.96 8.95 -17.50
C PRO A 186 22.70 8.21 -17.00
N ASP A 187 22.74 7.68 -15.77
CA ASP A 187 21.58 7.02 -15.15
C ASP A 187 20.41 7.98 -14.92
N MET A 188 20.69 9.24 -14.55
CA MET A 188 19.67 10.27 -14.37
C MET A 188 18.93 10.56 -15.68
N ALA A 189 19.69 10.68 -16.78
CA ALA A 189 19.10 10.91 -18.09
C ALA A 189 18.19 9.74 -18.53
N ARG A 190 18.58 8.50 -18.21
CA ARG A 190 17.74 7.30 -18.46
C ARG A 190 16.44 7.35 -17.66
N LEU A 191 16.51 7.70 -16.37
CA LEU A 191 15.33 7.83 -15.52
C LEU A 191 14.37 8.91 -16.04
N ILE A 192 14.89 10.09 -16.39
CA ILE A 192 14.07 11.18 -16.94
C ILE A 192 13.41 10.71 -18.24
N ALA A 193 14.18 10.12 -19.16
CA ALA A 193 13.65 9.61 -20.42
C ALA A 193 12.55 8.56 -20.21
N PHE A 194 12.70 7.67 -19.22
CA PHE A 194 11.66 6.70 -18.84
C PHE A 194 10.40 7.37 -18.30
N HIS A 195 10.55 8.33 -17.39
CA HIS A 195 9.43 9.03 -16.79
C HIS A 195 8.67 9.97 -17.75
N ASP A 196 9.35 10.47 -18.78
CA ASP A 196 8.77 11.33 -19.82
C ASP A 196 8.06 10.51 -20.92
N GLN A 197 8.12 9.17 -20.86
CA GLN A 197 7.38 8.30 -21.78
C GLN A 197 5.87 8.51 -21.61
N ALA A 198 5.20 8.76 -22.73
CA ALA A 198 3.75 8.68 -22.80
C ALA A 198 3.31 7.20 -22.84
N GLY A 199 2.10 6.93 -22.36
CA GLY A 199 1.43 5.63 -22.57
C GLY A 199 1.15 4.82 -21.32
N PHE A 200 1.68 5.21 -20.15
CA PHE A 200 1.22 4.62 -18.90
C PHE A 200 -0.26 4.97 -18.67
N ARG A 201 -1.05 3.94 -18.37
CA ARG A 201 -2.41 4.10 -17.85
C ARG A 201 -2.41 3.71 -16.37
N PRO A 202 -3.06 4.49 -15.50
CA PRO A 202 -3.18 4.14 -14.10
C PRO A 202 -3.90 2.80 -13.94
N VAL A 203 -3.42 2.01 -12.99
CA VAL A 203 -4.01 0.74 -12.56
C VAL A 203 -4.11 0.75 -11.04
N PHE A 204 -5.10 0.05 -10.49
CA PHE A 204 -5.25 -0.02 -9.05
C PHE A 204 -4.13 -0.87 -8.44
N THR A 205 -3.53 -0.38 -7.37
CA THR A 205 -2.45 -1.04 -6.61
C THR A 205 -2.81 -1.11 -5.14
N HIS A 206 -2.33 -2.16 -4.47
CA HIS A 206 -2.26 -2.22 -3.01
C HIS A 206 -1.20 -1.24 -2.48
N GLY A 207 -0.02 -1.20 -3.10
CA GLY A 207 1.06 -0.26 -2.77
C GLY A 207 2.01 -0.75 -1.67
N ASP A 208 1.57 -1.62 -0.75
CA ASP A 208 2.44 -2.23 0.26
C ASP A 208 2.30 -3.76 0.37
N LEU A 209 2.36 -4.45 -0.76
CA LEU A 209 2.11 -5.90 -0.81
C LEU A 209 3.32 -6.72 -0.34
N SER A 210 3.40 -6.91 0.98
CA SER A 210 4.49 -7.63 1.66
C SER A 210 3.99 -8.81 2.49
N SER A 211 4.90 -9.70 2.92
CA SER A 211 4.56 -10.85 3.79
C SER A 211 3.96 -10.46 5.16
N LEU A 212 4.06 -9.18 5.57
CA LEU A 212 3.40 -8.63 6.76
C LEU A 212 1.90 -8.35 6.54
N ASN A 213 1.51 -8.14 5.29
CA ASN A 213 0.17 -7.68 4.90
C ASN A 213 -0.67 -8.79 4.24
N ILE A 214 -0.15 -10.02 4.22
CA ILE A 214 -0.83 -11.19 3.66
C ILE A 214 -1.05 -12.20 4.79
N LEU A 215 -2.31 -12.59 4.99
CA LEU A 215 -2.72 -13.60 5.96
C LEU A 215 -2.98 -14.94 5.27
N ALA A 216 -2.54 -16.02 5.90
CA ALA A 216 -2.86 -17.38 5.46
C ALA A 216 -3.21 -18.30 6.63
N ASP A 217 -4.08 -19.27 6.37
CA ASP A 217 -4.36 -20.42 7.23
C ASP A 217 -3.99 -21.70 6.48
N GLY A 218 -2.96 -22.40 6.96
CA GLY A 218 -2.28 -23.43 6.18
C GLY A 218 -1.71 -22.82 4.88
N ASP A 219 -2.10 -23.38 3.73
CA ASP A 219 -1.74 -22.88 2.40
C ASP A 219 -2.78 -21.96 1.77
N LYS A 220 -3.89 -21.67 2.46
CA LYS A 220 -4.97 -20.84 1.94
C LYS A 220 -4.75 -19.39 2.31
N VAL A 221 -4.70 -18.48 1.34
CA VAL A 221 -4.69 -17.05 1.60
C VAL A 221 -6.07 -16.64 2.13
N THR A 222 -6.10 -16.05 3.31
CA THR A 222 -7.32 -15.67 4.04
C THR A 222 -7.52 -14.16 4.12
N GLY A 223 -6.53 -13.36 3.72
CA GLY A 223 -6.64 -11.92 3.73
C GLY A 223 -5.47 -11.17 3.11
N ILE A 224 -5.76 -10.07 2.43
CA ILE A 224 -4.80 -8.98 2.19
C ILE A 224 -5.26 -7.78 3.00
N ILE A 225 -4.37 -7.24 3.83
CA ILE A 225 -4.66 -6.16 4.78
C ILE A 225 -3.75 -4.96 4.53
N ASP A 226 -4.03 -3.85 5.22
CA ASP A 226 -3.24 -2.61 5.18
C ASP A 226 -3.26 -1.82 3.86
N TRP A 227 -4.47 -1.64 3.33
CA TRP A 227 -4.78 -0.87 2.10
C TRP A 227 -4.61 0.66 2.21
N GLU A 228 -3.78 1.18 3.12
CA GLU A 228 -3.65 2.63 3.31
C GLU A 228 -2.84 3.33 2.21
N THR A 229 -1.98 2.57 1.52
CA THR A 229 -1.18 3.03 0.36
C THR A 229 -1.88 2.76 -0.98
N ALA A 230 -3.10 2.24 -0.95
CA ALA A 230 -3.83 1.83 -2.14
C ALA A 230 -4.30 3.01 -2.98
N GLY A 231 -4.22 2.86 -4.30
CA GLY A 231 -4.57 3.91 -5.24
C GLY A 231 -4.39 3.52 -6.70
N TRP A 232 -4.74 4.46 -7.57
CA TRP A 232 -4.47 4.42 -9.00
C TRP A 232 -3.04 4.89 -9.23
N MET A 233 -2.17 3.98 -9.68
CA MET A 233 -0.72 4.18 -9.78
C MET A 233 -0.19 3.75 -11.15
N PRO A 234 1.05 4.13 -11.52
CA PRO A 234 1.72 3.56 -12.68
C PRO A 234 1.79 2.02 -12.60
N PRO A 235 1.68 1.28 -13.72
CA PRO A 235 1.64 -0.19 -13.70
C PRO A 235 2.78 -0.86 -12.93
N TYR A 236 3.99 -0.32 -13.06
CA TYR A 236 5.19 -0.83 -12.40
C TYR A 236 5.23 -0.61 -10.90
N TRP A 237 4.38 0.26 -10.36
CA TRP A 237 4.49 0.73 -8.99
C TRP A 237 4.38 -0.43 -7.98
N GLU A 238 3.41 -1.33 -8.14
CA GLU A 238 3.23 -2.49 -7.24
C GLU A 238 4.47 -3.39 -7.21
N TYR A 239 5.03 -3.70 -8.40
CA TYR A 239 6.23 -4.54 -8.50
C TYR A 239 7.41 -3.88 -7.80
N ALA A 240 7.61 -2.59 -8.09
CA ALA A 240 8.68 -1.81 -7.50
C ALA A 240 8.55 -1.67 -5.97
N THR A 241 7.35 -1.45 -5.44
CA THR A 241 7.10 -1.35 -3.99
C THR A 241 7.18 -2.70 -3.28
N ALA A 242 6.66 -3.76 -3.90
CA ALA A 242 6.77 -5.12 -3.38
C ALA A 242 8.22 -5.62 -3.39
N TRP A 243 9.07 -5.14 -4.32
CA TRP A 243 10.50 -5.44 -4.31
C TRP A 243 11.26 -4.65 -3.22
N HIS A 244 10.90 -3.38 -3.02
CA HIS A 244 11.49 -2.53 -2.00
C HIS A 244 10.83 -2.69 -0.61
N VAL A 245 10.50 -3.94 -0.24
CA VAL A 245 9.94 -4.28 1.07
C VAL A 245 10.82 -3.80 2.23
N ASN A 246 10.17 -3.66 3.38
CA ASN A 246 10.78 -3.43 4.69
C ASN A 246 12.09 -4.24 4.85
N PRO A 247 13.21 -3.62 5.28
CA PRO A 247 14.49 -4.30 5.51
C PRO A 247 14.42 -5.52 6.44
N SER A 248 13.39 -5.63 7.27
CA SER A 248 13.11 -6.80 8.11
C SER A 248 12.48 -7.99 7.35
N ASN A 249 12.25 -7.87 6.04
CA ASN A 249 11.58 -8.85 5.19
C ASN A 249 12.33 -9.16 3.87
N PRO A 250 13.68 -9.30 3.88
CA PRO A 250 14.46 -9.34 2.64
C PRO A 250 14.16 -10.57 1.78
N PHE A 251 13.76 -11.69 2.41
CA PHE A 251 13.39 -12.93 1.71
C PHE A 251 12.21 -12.73 0.75
N TRP A 252 11.31 -11.79 1.05
CA TRP A 252 10.11 -11.59 0.24
C TRP A 252 10.43 -11.12 -1.17
N ARG A 253 11.58 -10.47 -1.38
CA ARG A 253 12.05 -10.03 -2.70
C ARG A 253 12.14 -11.21 -3.67
N GLU A 254 12.66 -12.34 -3.20
CA GLU A 254 12.85 -13.55 -4.02
C GLU A 254 11.51 -14.15 -4.49
N GLU A 255 10.42 -13.82 -3.81
CA GLU A 255 9.09 -14.37 -4.07
C GLU A 255 8.25 -13.46 -4.99
N VAL A 256 8.63 -12.19 -5.18
CA VAL A 256 7.82 -11.19 -5.90
C VAL A 256 7.50 -11.64 -7.32
N ASP A 257 8.48 -12.20 -8.03
CA ASP A 257 8.33 -12.71 -9.39
C ASP A 257 7.38 -13.93 -9.46
N GLY A 258 7.10 -14.58 -8.33
CA GLY A 258 6.16 -15.70 -8.24
C GLY A 258 4.69 -15.28 -8.33
N PHE A 259 4.36 -14.01 -8.01
CA PHE A 259 2.97 -13.52 -7.99
C PHE A 259 2.74 -12.19 -8.71
N LEU A 260 3.79 -11.43 -9.03
CA LEU A 260 3.75 -10.27 -9.90
C LEU A 260 4.51 -10.54 -11.20
N GLU A 261 4.06 -9.93 -12.28
CA GLU A 261 4.82 -9.94 -13.54
C GLU A 261 6.15 -9.18 -13.34
N PRO A 262 7.31 -9.78 -13.66
CA PRO A 262 8.59 -9.11 -13.50
C PRO A 262 8.72 -7.86 -14.37
N MET A 263 9.03 -6.72 -13.76
CA MET A 263 9.23 -5.43 -14.43
C MET A 263 10.64 -4.91 -14.15
N VAL A 264 11.64 -5.66 -14.64
CA VAL A 264 13.07 -5.46 -14.30
C VAL A 264 13.57 -4.07 -14.72
N HIS A 265 13.18 -3.61 -15.91
CA HIS A 265 13.60 -2.30 -16.40
C HIS A 265 13.05 -1.17 -15.52
N GLU A 266 11.77 -1.23 -15.20
CA GLU A 266 11.08 -0.24 -14.36
C GLU A 266 11.58 -0.28 -12.92
N LEU A 267 11.88 -1.47 -12.39
CA LEU A 267 12.52 -1.63 -11.10
C LEU A 267 13.91 -0.98 -11.08
N ASP A 268 14.70 -1.13 -12.14
CA ASP A 268 15.99 -0.46 -12.24
C ASP A 268 15.86 1.06 -12.32
N MET A 269 14.82 1.58 -13.00
CA MET A 269 14.51 3.01 -12.99
C MET A 269 14.12 3.48 -11.58
N GLU A 270 13.32 2.70 -10.85
CA GLU A 270 12.99 3.02 -9.45
C GLU A 270 14.22 3.01 -8.55
N LYS A 271 15.16 2.06 -8.73
CA LYS A 271 16.44 2.06 -7.98
C LYS A 271 17.24 3.33 -8.25
N ILE A 272 17.31 3.77 -9.51
CA ILE A 272 17.96 5.03 -9.88
C ILE A 272 17.23 6.21 -9.21
N ARG A 273 15.89 6.25 -9.29
CA ARG A 273 15.09 7.29 -8.64
C ARG A 273 15.37 7.39 -7.15
N ARG A 274 15.38 6.25 -6.43
CA ARG A 274 15.67 6.20 -5.00
C ARG A 274 17.10 6.64 -4.68
N ARG A 275 18.08 6.28 -5.52
CA ARG A 275 19.49 6.71 -5.35
C ARG A 275 19.65 8.23 -5.38
N TYR A 276 18.92 8.91 -6.27
CA TYR A 276 19.08 10.36 -6.46
C TYR A 276 18.05 11.22 -5.71
N PHE A 277 16.84 10.69 -5.47
CA PHE A 277 15.69 11.44 -4.96
C PHE A 277 14.97 10.72 -3.81
N GLY A 278 15.57 9.70 -3.20
CA GLY A 278 15.05 9.06 -1.98
C GLY A 278 15.57 9.73 -0.71
N GLU A 279 14.83 9.66 0.39
CA GLU A 279 15.27 10.15 1.71
C GLU A 279 16.38 9.31 2.34
N PHE A 280 16.50 8.05 1.95
CA PHE A 280 17.58 7.17 2.40
C PHE A 280 18.72 7.23 1.40
N GLY A 281 19.68 8.12 1.67
CA GLY A 281 20.97 8.06 1.03
C GLY A 281 21.60 6.68 1.21
N ILE A 282 21.96 6.07 0.08
CA ILE A 282 23.02 5.05 -0.04
C ILE A 282 22.71 3.72 0.68
N ASP A 283 22.14 2.75 -0.03
CA ASP A 283 22.61 1.36 0.08
C ASP A 283 23.73 1.19 -0.98
N MET A 284 24.97 1.30 -0.51
CA MET A 284 26.15 0.69 -1.13
C MET A 284 26.21 -0.77 -0.73
#